data_AF-A0A2E3BYL5-F1
#
_entry.id   AF-A0A2E3BYL5-F1
#
_cell.length_a   1.000
_cell.length_b   1.000
_cell.length_c   1.000
_cell.angle_alpha   90.00
_cell.angle_beta   90.00
_cell.angle_gamma   90.00
#
_symmetry.space_group_name_H-M   'P 1'
#
loop_
_entity.id
_entity.type
_entity.pdbx_description
1 polymer ?
#
loop_
_entity_poly.entity_id
_entity_poly.type
_entity_poly.pdbx_seq_one_letter_code
_entity_poly.pdbx_strand_id
1 'polypeptide(L)'
;MQFNKIIFIMNNKNKQELEFEDIDLFLDNFISYCESINKLNKKLAKRKIRNPNFPSEISENIVKYYIQKTEGKKTNWNIKSGDLIVNDKIIEVKAFTSNGPSSFGPSEKWNEIFFVDATNFKTKTFKIYNVKLSNNNEIWGNIKINSKQTYKSQCKEKRRPRIAFRYIKSQISNYVNKIFDGTLDKLK
;
A
#
# COMPACT_ATOMS: atom_id res chain seq x y z
N MET A 1 -28.65 -31.26 20.60
CA MET A 1 -28.88 -30.44 19.38
C MET A 1 -28.32 -29.00 19.45
N GLN A 2 -27.78 -28.52 20.58
CA GLN A 2 -27.29 -27.13 20.71
C GLN A 2 -25.78 -26.97 20.40
N PHE A 3 -24.98 -28.05 20.52
CA PHE A 3 -23.53 -28.04 20.25
C PHE A 3 -23.18 -27.85 18.76
N ASN A 4 -23.93 -28.45 17.84
CA ASN A 4 -23.66 -28.33 16.40
C ASN A 4 -24.00 -26.95 15.84
N LYS A 5 -24.91 -26.20 16.50
CA LYS A 5 -25.24 -24.81 16.13
C LYS A 5 -24.13 -23.84 16.56
N ILE A 6 -23.50 -24.10 17.71
CA ILE A 6 -22.34 -23.32 18.19
C ILE A 6 -21.11 -23.57 17.30
N ILE A 7 -20.84 -24.82 16.90
CA ILE A 7 -19.73 -25.13 15.98
C ILE A 7 -19.96 -24.52 14.59
N PHE A 8 -21.20 -24.48 14.09
CA PHE A 8 -21.52 -23.81 12.83
C PHE A 8 -21.36 -22.27 12.91
N ILE A 9 -21.71 -21.66 14.05
CA ILE A 9 -21.51 -20.22 14.28
C ILE A 9 -20.02 -19.87 14.47
N MET A 10 -19.22 -20.76 15.05
CA MET A 10 -17.77 -20.55 15.23
C MET A 10 -16.97 -20.77 13.93
N ASN A 11 -17.48 -21.57 12.99
CA ASN A 11 -16.85 -21.83 11.69
C ASN A 11 -17.28 -20.87 10.56
N ASN A 12 -18.19 -19.92 10.85
CA ASN A 12 -18.63 -18.88 9.92
C ASN A 12 -18.39 -17.46 10.47
N LYS A 13 -17.27 -17.26 11.19
CA LYS A 13 -16.65 -15.93 11.18
C LYS A 13 -16.01 -15.74 9.81
N ASN A 14 -16.82 -15.43 8.80
CA ASN A 14 -16.30 -14.68 7.66
C ASN A 14 -15.66 -13.45 8.29
N LYS A 15 -14.33 -13.48 8.35
CA LYS A 15 -13.54 -12.35 8.81
C LYS A 15 -13.95 -11.18 7.93
N GLN A 16 -14.62 -10.20 8.53
CA GLN A 16 -15.21 -9.08 7.82
C GLN A 16 -14.10 -8.39 7.00
N GLU A 17 -14.28 -8.36 5.69
CA GLU A 17 -13.48 -7.55 4.78
C GLU A 17 -13.94 -6.09 4.94
N LEU A 18 -13.05 -5.13 4.72
CA LEU A 18 -13.44 -3.72 4.69
C LEU A 18 -14.23 -3.46 3.41
N GLU A 19 -15.45 -2.93 3.56
CA GLU A 19 -16.32 -2.53 2.46
C GLU A 19 -15.88 -1.16 1.89
N PHE A 20 -16.38 -0.79 0.71
CA PHE A 20 -15.93 0.43 0.04
C PHE A 20 -16.27 1.67 0.87
N GLU A 21 -17.45 1.68 1.48
CA GLU A 21 -17.91 2.74 2.37
C GLU A 21 -17.03 2.88 3.62
N ASP A 22 -16.47 1.79 4.14
CA ASP A 22 -15.53 1.84 5.27
C ASP A 22 -14.23 2.56 4.88
N ILE A 23 -13.73 2.30 3.66
CA ILE A 23 -12.53 2.95 3.12
C ILE A 23 -12.77 4.44 2.90
N ASP A 24 -13.93 4.79 2.36
CA ASP A 24 -14.30 6.20 2.14
C ASP A 24 -14.37 6.97 3.47
N LEU A 25 -15.02 6.37 4.48
CA LEU A 25 -15.08 6.91 5.84
C LEU A 25 -13.69 7.06 6.48
N PHE A 26 -12.83 6.04 6.36
CA PHE A 26 -11.47 6.09 6.90
C PHE A 26 -10.63 7.16 6.20
N LEU A 27 -10.80 7.34 4.89
CA LEU A 27 -10.13 8.38 4.14
C LEU A 27 -10.58 9.78 4.58
N ASP A 28 -11.89 10.00 4.79
CA ASP A 28 -12.40 11.28 5.28
C ASP A 28 -11.86 11.62 6.67
N ASN A 29 -11.82 10.64 7.56
CA ASN A 29 -11.22 10.80 8.90
C ASN A 29 -9.73 11.14 8.81
N PHE A 30 -8.99 10.47 7.94
CA PHE A 30 -7.57 10.75 7.71
C PHE A 30 -7.32 12.15 7.14
N ILE A 31 -8.14 12.59 6.18
CA ILE A 31 -8.11 13.94 5.62
C ILE A 31 -8.36 14.96 6.72
N SER A 32 -9.43 14.81 7.48
CA SER A 32 -9.80 15.69 8.61
C SER A 32 -8.68 15.78 9.65
N TYR A 33 -8.04 14.65 9.97
CA TYR A 33 -6.89 14.63 10.88
C TYR A 33 -5.69 15.43 10.33
N CYS A 34 -5.34 15.22 9.06
CA CYS A 34 -4.26 15.97 8.41
C CYS A 34 -4.57 17.47 8.33
N GLU A 35 -5.83 17.85 8.09
CA GLU A 35 -6.27 19.24 8.08
C GLU A 35 -6.19 19.89 9.46
N SER A 36 -6.55 19.15 10.50
CA SER A 36 -6.41 19.58 11.89
C SER A 36 -4.95 19.85 12.25
N ILE A 37 -4.03 18.96 11.84
CA ILE A 37 -2.58 19.18 11.96
C ILE A 37 -2.17 20.46 11.22
N ASN A 38 -2.61 20.65 9.97
CA ASN A 38 -2.25 21.83 9.19
C ASN A 38 -2.77 23.13 9.84
N LYS A 39 -3.99 23.11 10.39
CA LYS A 39 -4.58 24.25 11.10
C LYS A 39 -3.81 24.57 12.38
N LEU A 40 -3.45 23.56 13.17
CA LEU A 40 -2.65 23.74 14.38
C LEU A 40 -1.24 24.25 14.05
N ASN A 41 -0.62 23.71 13.00
CA ASN A 41 0.69 24.14 12.53
C ASN A 41 0.75 25.61 12.15
N LYS A 42 -0.35 26.25 11.72
CA LYS A 42 -0.39 27.71 11.50
C LYS A 42 -0.21 28.51 12.79
N LYS A 43 -0.59 27.95 13.94
CA LYS A 43 -0.47 28.58 15.28
C LYS A 43 0.86 28.28 15.97
N LEU A 44 1.54 27.20 15.60
CA LEU A 44 2.81 26.79 16.23
C LEU A 44 3.99 27.58 15.64
N ALA A 45 4.75 28.27 16.49
CA ALA A 45 5.90 29.07 16.04
C ALA A 45 7.17 28.22 15.78
N LYS A 46 7.51 27.29 16.68
CA LYS A 46 8.82 26.62 16.68
C LYS A 46 8.83 25.22 16.07
N ARG A 47 7.98 24.31 16.57
CA ARG A 47 7.93 22.91 16.14
C ARG A 47 6.64 22.64 15.38
N LYS A 48 6.75 22.27 14.11
CA LYS A 48 5.60 21.80 13.32
C LYS A 48 5.36 20.30 13.59
N ILE A 49 4.10 19.92 13.69
CA ILE A 49 3.65 18.54 13.74
C ILE A 49 3.76 17.97 12.32
N ARG A 50 4.41 16.82 12.16
CA ARG A 50 4.48 16.11 10.88
C ARG A 50 3.17 15.37 10.66
N ASN A 51 2.67 15.39 9.43
CA ASN A 51 1.56 14.52 9.07
C ASN A 51 1.99 13.05 9.22
N PRO A 52 1.05 12.17 9.60
CA PRO A 52 1.29 10.73 9.63
C PRO A 52 1.60 10.20 8.22
N ASN A 53 2.13 8.98 8.17
CA ASN A 53 2.18 8.22 6.91
C ASN A 53 0.76 7.93 6.43
N PHE A 54 0.61 7.71 5.13
CA PHE A 54 -0.68 7.30 4.58
C PHE A 54 -1.08 5.93 5.17
N PRO A 55 -2.34 5.74 5.60
CA PRO A 55 -2.76 4.49 6.23
C PRO A 55 -2.67 3.31 5.26
N SER A 56 -2.04 2.23 5.70
CA SER A 56 -1.87 0.98 4.96
C SER A 56 -3.22 0.42 4.52
N GLU A 57 -4.16 0.37 5.46
CA GLU A 57 -5.50 -0.18 5.29
C GLU A 57 -6.23 0.50 4.14
N ILE A 58 -6.09 1.81 3.99
CA ILE A 58 -6.70 2.57 2.89
C ILE A 58 -6.02 2.22 1.57
N SER A 59 -4.68 2.30 1.51
CA SER A 59 -3.95 2.06 0.27
C SER A 59 -4.06 0.63 -0.27
N GLU A 60 -4.06 -0.34 0.64
CA GLU A 60 -4.20 -1.76 0.29
C GLU A 60 -5.60 -2.03 -0.25
N ASN A 61 -6.64 -1.46 0.38
CA ASN A 61 -8.00 -1.64 -0.13
C ASN A 61 -8.26 -0.85 -1.42
N ILE A 62 -7.60 0.29 -1.66
CA ILE A 62 -7.61 0.95 -2.98
C ILE A 62 -7.11 -0.01 -4.08
N VAL A 63 -6.01 -0.72 -3.83
CA VAL A 63 -5.48 -1.71 -4.78
C VAL A 63 -6.43 -2.91 -4.90
N LYS A 64 -7.00 -3.38 -3.77
CA LYS A 64 -8.00 -4.45 -3.74
C LYS A 64 -9.18 -4.14 -4.68
N TYR A 65 -9.81 -2.99 -4.52
CA TYR A 65 -10.97 -2.58 -5.31
C TYR A 65 -10.60 -2.35 -6.78
N TYR A 66 -9.43 -1.78 -7.07
CA TYR A 66 -8.95 -1.70 -8.44
C TYR A 66 -8.87 -3.07 -9.12
N ILE A 67 -8.25 -4.05 -8.46
CA ILE A 67 -8.07 -5.41 -9.01
C ILE A 67 -9.43 -6.11 -9.19
N GLN A 68 -10.31 -6.03 -8.20
CA GLN A 68 -11.65 -6.63 -8.29
C GLN A 68 -12.46 -6.02 -9.44
N LYS A 69 -12.48 -4.69 -9.54
CA LYS A 69 -13.28 -3.98 -10.54
C LYS A 69 -12.75 -4.15 -11.97
N THR A 70 -11.43 -4.05 -12.16
CA THR A 70 -10.83 -4.02 -13.51
C THR A 70 -10.40 -5.38 -14.02
N GLU A 71 -9.97 -6.27 -13.13
CA GLU A 71 -9.44 -7.59 -13.50
C GLU A 71 -10.41 -8.73 -13.16
N GLY A 72 -11.47 -8.47 -12.38
CA GLY A 72 -12.42 -9.49 -11.95
C GLY A 72 -11.80 -10.58 -11.07
N LYS A 73 -10.64 -10.31 -10.46
CA LYS A 73 -9.88 -11.31 -9.71
C LYS A 73 -10.31 -11.38 -8.25
N LYS A 74 -10.21 -12.58 -7.69
CA LYS A 74 -10.41 -12.81 -6.27
C LYS A 74 -9.22 -12.25 -5.49
N THR A 75 -9.53 -11.46 -4.48
CA THR A 75 -8.55 -10.86 -3.58
C THR A 75 -8.84 -11.29 -2.13
N ASN A 76 -7.82 -11.28 -1.28
CA ASN A 76 -7.95 -11.45 0.16
C ASN A 76 -7.01 -10.46 0.86
N TRP A 77 -7.57 -9.59 1.69
CA TRP A 77 -6.82 -8.58 2.44
C TRP A 77 -6.61 -9.00 3.90
N ASN A 78 -7.52 -9.79 4.47
CA ASN A 78 -7.42 -10.26 5.86
C ASN A 78 -6.46 -11.46 6.01
N ILE A 79 -5.19 -11.23 5.70
CA ILE A 79 -4.12 -12.24 5.67
C ILE A 79 -3.15 -12.04 6.84
N LYS A 80 -2.42 -13.10 7.21
CA LYS A 80 -1.44 -13.05 8.32
C LYS A 80 -0.09 -12.47 7.91
N SER A 81 0.23 -12.46 6.61
CA SER A 81 1.53 -12.05 6.09
C SER A 81 1.38 -11.55 4.65
N GLY A 82 2.05 -10.43 4.36
CA GLY A 82 1.86 -9.65 3.14
C GLY A 82 0.69 -8.68 3.27
N ASP A 83 0.47 -7.89 2.22
CA ASP A 83 -0.55 -6.84 2.22
C ASP A 83 -1.85 -7.32 1.53
N LEU A 84 -1.73 -8.07 0.43
CA LEU A 84 -2.86 -8.65 -0.31
C LEU A 84 -2.49 -10.02 -0.91
N ILE A 85 -3.47 -10.92 -1.02
CA ILE A 85 -3.38 -12.12 -1.87
C ILE A 85 -4.31 -11.96 -3.08
N VAL A 86 -3.79 -12.22 -4.28
CA VAL A 86 -4.54 -12.19 -5.54
C VAL A 86 -4.24 -13.45 -6.34
N ASN A 87 -5.23 -14.34 -6.51
CA ASN A 87 -5.06 -15.65 -7.17
C ASN A 87 -3.75 -16.36 -6.73
N ASP A 88 -3.54 -16.49 -5.42
CA ASP A 88 -2.37 -17.12 -4.78
C ASP A 88 -1.04 -16.36 -4.87
N LYS A 89 -1.01 -15.17 -5.47
CA LYS A 89 0.15 -14.27 -5.42
C LYS A 89 0.08 -13.37 -4.20
N ILE A 90 1.20 -13.25 -3.49
CA ILE A 90 1.40 -12.25 -2.45
C ILE A 90 1.74 -10.93 -3.13
N ILE A 91 0.97 -9.90 -2.83
CA ILE A 91 1.12 -8.56 -3.35
C ILE A 91 1.58 -7.65 -2.20
N GLU A 92 2.58 -6.82 -2.51
CA GLU A 92 3.02 -5.73 -1.67
C GLU A 92 2.35 -4.42 -2.13
N VAL A 93 1.97 -3.56 -1.20
CA VAL A 93 1.41 -2.25 -1.47
C VAL A 93 2.23 -1.19 -0.73
N LYS A 94 2.70 -0.17 -1.47
CA LYS A 94 3.38 0.99 -0.90
C LYS A 94 2.68 2.26 -1.31
N ALA A 95 2.18 3.01 -0.34
CA ALA A 95 1.64 4.34 -0.56
C ALA A 95 2.68 5.43 -0.26
N PHE A 96 2.61 6.53 -1.01
CA PHE A 96 3.36 7.75 -0.70
C PHE A 96 2.49 8.99 -0.91
N THR A 97 2.64 9.96 -0.03
CA THR A 97 1.98 11.28 -0.09
C THR A 97 2.98 12.41 -0.39
N SER A 98 4.25 12.05 -0.58
CA SER A 98 5.37 12.98 -0.84
C SER A 98 6.53 12.24 -1.51
N ASN A 99 7.66 12.94 -1.72
CA ASN A 99 8.90 12.36 -2.23
C ASN A 99 9.69 11.54 -1.18
N GLY A 100 9.10 11.25 -0.02
CA GLY A 100 9.72 10.43 1.01
C GLY A 100 9.99 8.98 0.55
N PRO A 101 10.97 8.29 1.14
CA PRO A 101 11.27 6.91 0.79
C PRO A 101 10.23 5.94 1.33
N SER A 102 9.89 4.93 0.52
CA SER A 102 9.23 3.71 1.01
C SER A 102 10.25 2.85 1.73
N SER A 103 9.81 2.14 2.78
CA SER A 103 10.64 1.19 3.52
C SER A 103 10.21 -0.23 3.20
N PHE A 104 11.19 -1.11 3.01
CA PHE A 104 10.98 -2.52 2.66
C PHE A 104 11.59 -3.41 3.74
N GLY A 105 10.90 -4.48 4.14
CA GLY A 105 11.42 -5.47 5.07
C GLY A 105 12.50 -6.35 4.42
N PRO A 106 13.60 -6.66 5.12
CA PRO A 106 14.70 -7.44 4.55
C PRO A 106 14.32 -8.90 4.25
N SER A 107 13.28 -9.42 4.90
CA SER A 107 12.83 -10.81 4.81
C SER A 107 11.43 -10.97 4.22
N GLU A 108 10.74 -9.87 3.91
CA GLU A 108 9.41 -9.90 3.29
C GLU A 108 9.49 -10.60 1.93
N LYS A 109 8.38 -11.17 1.46
CA LYS A 109 8.26 -11.86 0.17
C LYS A 109 6.99 -11.39 -0.52
N TRP A 110 7.14 -10.98 -1.77
CA TRP A 110 6.02 -10.63 -2.63
C TRP A 110 6.33 -11.03 -4.07
N ASN A 111 5.28 -11.34 -4.81
CA ASN A 111 5.33 -11.70 -6.22
C ASN A 111 5.30 -10.45 -7.12
N GLU A 112 4.53 -9.44 -6.73
CA GLU A 112 4.38 -8.17 -7.44
C GLU A 112 4.18 -7.05 -6.41
N ILE A 113 4.44 -5.80 -6.80
CA ILE A 113 4.27 -4.64 -5.94
C ILE A 113 3.47 -3.54 -6.63
N PHE A 114 2.55 -2.96 -5.87
CA PHE A 114 1.76 -1.81 -6.27
C PHE A 114 2.23 -0.57 -5.51
N PHE A 115 2.34 0.54 -6.22
CA PHE A 115 2.59 1.85 -5.64
C PHE A 115 1.34 2.72 -5.77
N VAL A 116 0.85 3.22 -4.65
CA VAL A 116 -0.26 4.17 -4.59
C VAL A 116 0.31 5.58 -4.40
N ASP A 117 0.21 6.38 -5.45
CA ASP A 117 0.47 7.81 -5.39
C ASP A 117 -0.75 8.49 -4.77
N ALA A 118 -0.60 8.84 -3.49
CA ALA A 118 -1.59 9.50 -2.67
C ALA A 118 -1.26 10.98 -2.47
N THR A 119 -0.45 11.63 -3.32
CA THR A 119 -0.15 13.07 -3.14
C THR A 119 -1.40 13.95 -3.18
N ASN A 120 -2.45 13.49 -3.88
CA ASN A 120 -3.74 14.19 -4.03
C ASN A 120 -4.87 13.55 -3.22
N PHE A 121 -4.55 12.88 -2.10
CA PHE A 121 -5.55 12.18 -1.29
C PHE A 121 -6.68 13.07 -0.75
N LYS A 122 -6.43 14.37 -0.56
CA LYS A 122 -7.44 15.34 -0.10
C LYS A 122 -8.60 15.54 -1.09
N THR A 123 -8.34 15.34 -2.38
CA THR A 123 -9.37 15.33 -3.42
C THR A 123 -9.79 13.90 -3.77
N LYS A 124 -9.52 12.94 -2.86
CA LYS A 124 -9.71 11.50 -3.02
C LYS A 124 -9.15 10.97 -4.36
N THR A 125 -8.08 11.59 -4.87
CA THR A 125 -7.50 11.28 -6.18
C THR A 125 -6.19 10.51 -6.03
N PHE A 126 -6.08 9.41 -6.75
CA PHE A 126 -4.97 8.46 -6.63
C PHE A 126 -4.45 8.05 -7.99
N LYS A 127 -3.16 7.70 -8.04
CA LYS A 127 -2.59 6.94 -9.16
C LYS A 127 -2.07 5.62 -8.65
N ILE A 128 -2.29 4.56 -9.41
CA ILE A 128 -1.77 3.23 -9.08
C ILE A 128 -0.75 2.86 -10.14
N TYR A 129 0.42 2.42 -9.68
CA TYR A 129 1.45 1.86 -10.52
C TYR A 129 1.66 0.39 -10.15
N ASN A 130 1.67 -0.51 -11.13
CA ASN A 130 2.02 -1.92 -10.93
C ASN A 130 3.46 -2.15 -11.43
N VAL A 131 4.22 -2.90 -10.63
CA VAL A 131 5.51 -3.47 -11.02
C VAL A 131 5.45 -4.99 -10.89
N LYS A 132 5.45 -5.70 -12.02
CA LYS A 132 5.40 -7.17 -12.11
C LYS A 132 6.76 -7.83 -11.84
N LEU A 133 7.43 -7.41 -10.77
CA LEU A 133 8.69 -7.97 -10.31
C LEU A 133 8.55 -8.41 -8.86
N SER A 134 8.98 -9.64 -8.56
CA SER A 134 9.12 -10.10 -7.19
C SER A 134 10.37 -9.49 -6.55
N ASN A 135 10.43 -9.43 -5.22
CA ASN A 135 11.66 -8.96 -4.56
C ASN A 135 12.85 -9.92 -4.60
N ASN A 136 12.63 -11.15 -5.09
CA ASN A 136 13.69 -12.10 -5.40
C ASN A 136 14.17 -11.96 -6.86
N ASN A 137 13.48 -11.19 -7.70
CA ASN A 137 13.90 -10.95 -9.07
C ASN A 137 15.21 -10.15 -9.10
N GLU A 138 16.11 -10.50 -10.03
CA GLU A 138 17.41 -9.84 -10.14
C GLU A 138 17.33 -8.36 -10.47
N ILE A 139 16.39 -7.96 -11.34
CA ILE A 139 16.15 -6.55 -11.69
C ILE A 139 15.80 -5.75 -10.45
N TRP A 140 14.89 -6.26 -9.61
CA TRP A 140 14.51 -5.62 -8.36
C TRP A 140 15.68 -5.60 -7.37
N GLY A 141 16.35 -6.74 -7.21
CA GLY A 141 17.49 -6.89 -6.30
C GLY A 141 18.66 -5.94 -6.61
N ASN A 142 18.83 -5.56 -7.87
CA ASN A 142 19.90 -4.69 -8.35
C ASN A 142 19.58 -3.19 -8.30
N ILE A 143 18.36 -2.80 -7.90
CA ILE A 143 18.00 -1.38 -7.67
C ILE A 143 18.97 -0.79 -6.66
N LYS A 144 19.66 0.29 -7.03
CA LYS A 144 20.56 1.04 -6.15
C LYS A 144 19.75 1.82 -5.14
N ILE A 145 20.02 1.58 -3.86
CA ILE A 145 19.45 2.34 -2.73
C ILE A 145 20.30 3.56 -2.43
N ASN A 146 21.62 3.41 -2.56
CA ASN A 146 22.59 4.49 -2.50
C ASN A 146 23.76 4.19 -3.46
N SER A 147 24.81 5.03 -3.46
CA SER A 147 25.96 4.86 -4.35
C SER A 147 26.75 3.57 -4.14
N LYS A 148 26.64 2.93 -2.96
CA LYS A 148 27.43 1.76 -2.56
C LYS A 148 26.62 0.46 -2.50
N GLN A 149 25.30 0.54 -2.37
CA GLN A 149 24.46 -0.61 -2.00
C GLN A 149 23.19 -0.72 -2.86
N THR A 150 22.84 -1.96 -3.19
CA THR A 150 21.59 -2.32 -3.85
C THR A 150 20.54 -2.77 -2.84
N TYR A 151 19.29 -2.95 -3.31
CA TYR A 151 18.21 -3.52 -2.53
C TYR A 151 18.63 -4.86 -1.91
N LYS A 152 19.17 -5.77 -2.74
CA LYS A 152 19.60 -7.11 -2.32
C LYS A 152 20.74 -7.04 -1.31
N SER A 153 21.70 -6.12 -1.47
CA SER A 153 22.82 -6.01 -0.52
C SER A 153 22.34 -5.52 0.86
N GLN A 154 21.43 -4.54 0.93
CA GLN A 154 20.87 -4.11 2.20
C GLN A 154 20.02 -5.21 2.87
N CYS A 155 19.25 -5.98 2.11
CA CYS A 155 18.51 -7.11 2.67
C CYS A 155 19.44 -8.19 3.27
N LYS A 156 20.58 -8.48 2.62
CA LYS A 156 21.59 -9.42 3.16
C LYS A 156 22.18 -8.96 4.49
N GLU A 157 22.32 -7.65 4.67
CA GLU A 157 22.74 -7.02 5.95
C GLU A 157 21.60 -6.98 6.99
N LYS A 158 20.44 -7.60 6.72
CA LYS A 158 19.22 -7.53 7.55
C LYS A 158 18.74 -6.08 7.79
N ARG A 159 19.09 -5.16 6.88
CA ARG A 159 18.67 -3.76 6.91
C ARG A 159 17.46 -3.57 6.02
N ARG A 160 16.58 -2.64 6.40
CA ARG A 160 15.44 -2.24 5.57
C ARG A 160 15.91 -1.32 4.44
N PRO A 161 15.77 -1.72 3.16
CA PRO A 161 15.96 -0.80 2.04
C PRO A 161 14.99 0.38 2.15
N ARG A 162 15.48 1.58 1.87
CA ARG A 162 14.68 2.82 1.87
C ARG A 162 14.95 3.62 0.61
N ILE A 163 13.96 3.73 -0.27
CA ILE A 163 14.10 4.42 -1.55
C ILE A 163 12.76 5.05 -1.97
N ALA A 164 12.80 6.27 -2.50
CA ALA A 164 11.61 6.94 -3.00
C ALA A 164 11.18 6.34 -4.35
N PHE A 165 9.87 6.26 -4.58
CA PHE A 165 9.31 5.66 -5.80
C PHE A 165 9.88 6.25 -7.08
N ARG A 166 10.13 7.56 -7.14
CA ARG A 166 10.75 8.21 -8.32
C ARG A 166 12.11 7.62 -8.72
N TYR A 167 12.92 7.18 -7.75
CA TYR A 167 14.23 6.58 -8.00
C TYR A 167 14.15 5.10 -8.35
N ILE A 168 13.10 4.41 -7.87
CA ILE A 168 12.76 3.07 -8.35
C ILE A 168 12.36 3.19 -9.83
N LYS A 169 11.39 4.06 -10.12
CA LYS A 169 10.86 4.30 -11.46
C LYS A 169 11.95 4.70 -12.46
N SER A 170 12.94 5.51 -12.06
CA SER A 170 14.04 5.89 -12.97
C SER A 170 14.99 4.75 -13.31
N GLN A 171 15.09 3.72 -12.45
CA GLN A 171 15.99 2.58 -12.66
C GLN A 171 15.32 1.41 -13.39
N ILE A 172 14.00 1.26 -13.23
CA ILE A 172 13.24 0.13 -13.78
C ILE A 172 11.98 0.58 -14.53
N SER A 173 12.04 1.72 -15.24
CA SER A 173 10.89 2.36 -15.90
C SER A 173 10.10 1.42 -16.81
N ASN A 174 10.79 0.54 -17.54
CA ASN A 174 10.17 -0.44 -18.44
C ASN A 174 9.26 -1.46 -17.74
N TYR A 175 9.37 -1.57 -16.41
CA TYR A 175 8.58 -2.49 -15.60
C TYR A 175 7.49 -1.77 -14.78
N VAL A 176 7.38 -0.44 -14.88
CA VAL A 176 6.48 0.38 -14.08
C VAL A 176 5.31 0.84 -14.93
N ASN A 177 4.15 0.22 -14.73
CA ASN A 177 2.94 0.51 -15.49
C ASN A 177 2.02 1.40 -14.66
N LYS A 178 1.63 2.57 -15.16
CA LYS A 178 0.52 3.34 -14.56
C LYS A 178 -0.79 2.70 -15.00
N ILE A 179 -1.55 2.16 -14.06
CA ILE A 179 -2.73 1.34 -14.33
C ILE A 179 -4.04 2.03 -13.89
N PHE A 180 -3.94 3.08 -13.07
CA PHE A 180 -5.07 3.88 -12.63
C PHE A 180 -4.65 5.33 -12.42
N ASP A 181 -5.55 6.27 -12.72
CA ASP A 181 -5.42 7.70 -12.49
C ASP A 181 -6.83 8.29 -12.34
N GLY A 182 -7.30 8.48 -11.11
CA GLY A 182 -8.70 8.83 -10.87
C GLY A 182 -9.08 9.00 -9.40
N THR A 183 -10.35 9.34 -9.19
CA THR A 183 -10.93 9.46 -7.85
C THR A 183 -11.30 8.10 -7.28
N LEU A 184 -11.37 8.00 -5.95
CA LEU A 184 -11.75 6.78 -5.23
C LEU A 184 -13.08 6.20 -5.75
N ASP A 185 -14.08 7.04 -6.01
CA ASP A 185 -15.39 6.62 -6.53
C ASP A 185 -15.34 5.86 -7.85
N LYS A 186 -14.28 6.05 -8.65
CA LYS A 186 -14.09 5.27 -9.89
C LYS A 186 -13.74 3.82 -9.60
N LEU A 187 -13.46 3.45 -8.35
CA LEU A 187 -13.18 2.08 -7.89
C LEU A 187 -14.38 1.40 -7.24
N LYS A 188 -15.48 2.14 -7.01
CA LYS A 188 -16.76 1.58 -6.57
C LYS A 188 -17.38 0.71 -7.67
#